data_AF-A0A8E0FL21-F1
#
_entry.id   AF-A0A8E0FL21-F1
#
_cell.length_a   1.000
_cell.length_b   1.000
_cell.length_c   1.000
_cell.angle_alpha   90.00
_cell.angle_beta   90.00
_cell.angle_gamma   90.00
#
_symmetry.space_group_name_H-M   'P 1'
#
loop_
_entity.id
_entity.type
_entity.pdbx_description
1 polymer ?
#
loop_
_entity_poly.entity_id
_entity_poly.type
_entity_poly.pdbx_seq_one_letter_code
_entity_poly.pdbx_strand_id
1 'polypeptide(L)'
;MTKDELIARLQVLGEQLNRDVSLTGTKEELVLRVAELEEELDDTDDAAGQDTSVSPENALTGHENEVVSAQPDTVTDTADLVTVVALVTLHTDALHATRDEAVAFVLPGTAFRVSAGVAAEMTERGLARMQ
;
A
#
# COMPACT_ATOMS: atom_id res chain seq x y z
N MET A 1 11.05 -2.34 -35.25
CA MET A 1 11.21 -1.04 -34.56
C MET A 1 12.59 -0.47 -34.77
N THR A 2 12.62 0.72 -35.33
CA THR A 2 13.72 1.66 -35.44
C THR A 2 13.81 2.50 -34.17
N LYS A 3 14.92 3.21 -33.99
CA LYS A 3 15.12 4.06 -32.81
C LYS A 3 14.08 5.20 -32.74
N ASP A 4 13.74 5.78 -33.89
CA ASP A 4 12.73 6.83 -34.01
C ASP A 4 11.33 6.35 -33.64
N GLU A 5 10.95 5.12 -34.02
CA GLU A 5 9.66 4.52 -33.59
C GLU A 5 9.59 4.33 -32.08
N LEU A 6 10.69 3.98 -31.42
CA LEU A 6 10.75 3.84 -29.96
C LEU A 6 10.63 5.20 -29.27
N ILE A 7 11.29 6.23 -29.80
CA ILE A 7 11.19 7.60 -29.30
C ILE A 7 9.75 8.11 -29.40
N ALA A 8 9.09 7.87 -30.54
CA ALA A 8 7.69 8.23 -30.73
C ALA A 8 6.76 7.52 -29.73
N ARG A 9 6.97 6.21 -29.50
CA ARG A 9 6.21 5.47 -28.47
C ARG A 9 6.44 6.04 -27.08
N LEU A 10 7.67 6.31 -26.68
CA LEU A 10 7.97 6.86 -25.35
C LEU A 10 7.32 8.23 -25.12
N GLN A 11 7.21 9.08 -26.15
CA GLN A 11 6.47 10.34 -26.03
C GLN A 11 4.99 10.12 -25.75
N VAL A 12 4.36 9.21 -26.49
CA VAL A 12 2.94 8.86 -26.33
C VAL A 12 2.69 8.22 -24.96
N LEU A 13 3.58 7.35 -24.49
CA LEU A 13 3.49 6.72 -23.16
C LEU A 13 3.69 7.77 -22.05
N GLY A 14 4.65 8.67 -22.19
CA GLY A 14 4.87 9.76 -21.25
C GLY A 14 3.70 10.74 -21.16
N GLU A 15 3.05 11.06 -22.28
CA GLU A 15 1.84 11.89 -22.29
C GLU A 15 0.66 11.23 -21.57
N GLN A 16 0.44 9.93 -21.83
CA GLN A 16 -0.59 9.14 -21.15
C GLN A 16 -0.38 9.06 -19.63
N LEU A 17 0.88 8.91 -19.19
CA LEU A 17 1.25 8.88 -17.78
C LEU A 17 1.45 10.28 -17.16
N ASN A 18 1.27 11.34 -17.95
CA ASN A 18 1.55 12.73 -17.58
C ASN A 18 2.95 12.94 -16.95
N ARG A 19 3.96 12.26 -17.50
CA ARG A 19 5.32 12.19 -16.95
C ARG A 19 6.37 12.50 -18.02
N ASP A 20 7.44 13.17 -17.61
CA ASP A 20 8.61 13.40 -18.46
C ASP A 20 9.43 12.10 -18.62
N VAL A 21 9.56 11.64 -19.88
CA VAL A 21 10.25 10.39 -20.24
C VAL A 21 11.51 10.71 -21.02
N SER A 22 12.65 10.21 -20.54
CA SER A 22 13.92 10.37 -21.24
C SER A 22 13.93 9.59 -22.57
N LEU A 23 14.11 10.32 -23.67
CA LEU A 23 14.19 9.77 -25.04
C LEU A 23 15.63 9.52 -25.51
N THR A 24 16.59 9.79 -24.63
CA THR A 24 18.02 9.61 -24.86
C THR A 24 18.44 8.21 -24.42
N GLY A 25 19.32 7.57 -25.21
CA GLY A 25 19.81 6.22 -24.94
C GLY A 25 20.12 5.42 -26.20
N THR A 26 20.61 4.20 -25.98
CA THR A 26 20.74 3.15 -26.99
C THR A 26 19.38 2.57 -27.36
N LYS A 27 19.31 1.84 -28.48
CA LYS A 27 18.06 1.22 -28.93
C LYS A 27 17.50 0.26 -27.87
N GLU A 28 18.36 -0.54 -27.24
CA GLU A 28 17.96 -1.52 -26.22
C GLU A 28 17.37 -0.85 -24.98
N GLU A 29 17.97 0.25 -24.52
CA GLU A 29 17.43 1.02 -23.39
C GLU A 29 16.04 1.60 -23.69
N LEU A 30 15.82 2.08 -24.91
CA LEU A 30 14.51 2.60 -25.31
C LEU A 30 13.47 1.47 -25.43
N VAL A 31 13.85 0.28 -25.91
CA VAL A 31 12.95 -0.89 -25.95
C VAL A 31 12.53 -1.29 -24.55
N LEU A 32 13.49 -1.39 -23.62
CA LEU A 32 13.21 -1.77 -22.24
C LEU A 32 12.23 -0.76 -21.60
N ARG A 33 12.51 0.53 -21.76
CA ARG A 33 11.67 1.60 -21.19
C ARG A 33 10.26 1.62 -21.80
N VAL A 34 10.13 1.36 -23.10
CA VAL A 34 8.81 1.23 -23.74
C VAL A 34 8.04 0.08 -23.11
N ALA A 35 8.67 -1.08 -22.94
CA ALA A 35 8.01 -2.24 -22.34
C ALA A 35 7.59 -2.00 -20.89
N GLU A 36 8.43 -1.34 -20.08
CA GLU A 36 8.10 -0.97 -18.69
C GLU A 36 6.89 -0.03 -18.61
N LEU A 37 6.83 0.98 -19.48
CA LEU A 37 5.72 1.94 -19.50
C LEU A 37 4.44 1.36 -20.12
N GLU A 38 4.55 0.45 -21.09
CA GLU A 38 3.40 -0.27 -21.64
C GLU A 38 2.78 -1.21 -20.58
N GLU A 39 3.59 -1.86 -19.73
CA GLU A 39 3.10 -2.67 -18.60
C GLU A 39 2.34 -1.82 -17.57
N GLU A 40 2.91 -0.66 -17.17
CA GLU A 40 2.26 0.26 -16.23
C GLU A 40 0.92 0.82 -16.76
N LEU A 41 0.82 1.05 -18.07
CA LEU A 41 -0.43 1.49 -18.70
C LEU A 41 -1.46 0.37 -18.86
N ASP A 42 -1.03 -0.86 -19.20
CA ASP A 42 -1.93 -2.02 -19.32
C ASP A 42 -2.59 -2.35 -17.98
N ASP A 43 -1.84 -2.24 -16.86
CA ASP A 43 -2.39 -2.35 -15.50
C ASP A 43 -3.37 -1.21 -15.14
N THR A 44 -3.32 -0.08 -15.86
CA THR A 44 -4.18 1.09 -15.63
C THR A 44 -5.42 1.14 -16.55
N ASP A 45 -5.43 0.40 -17.67
CA ASP A 45 -6.50 0.43 -18.67
C ASP A 45 -7.81 -0.24 -18.19
N ASP A 46 -7.79 -1.02 -17.09
CA ASP A 46 -9.01 -1.57 -16.44
C ASP A 46 -9.81 -0.53 -15.63
N ALA A 47 -9.49 0.77 -15.74
CA ALA A 47 -10.23 1.86 -15.11
C ALA A 47 -10.79 2.90 -16.09
N ALA A 48 -10.67 2.70 -17.41
CA ALA A 48 -11.16 3.64 -18.42
C ALA A 48 -12.51 3.19 -19.03
N GLY A 49 -13.49 2.95 -18.16
CA GLY A 49 -14.85 2.69 -18.61
C GLY A 49 -15.85 2.98 -17.51
N GLN A 50 -16.31 4.23 -17.39
CA GLN A 50 -17.73 4.63 -17.36
C GLN A 50 -17.80 6.15 -17.18
N ASP A 51 -17.80 6.86 -18.29
CA ASP A 51 -18.47 8.15 -18.37
C ASP A 51 -19.96 7.91 -18.67
N THR A 52 -20.80 8.79 -18.13
CA THR A 52 -22.26 8.91 -18.34
C THR A 52 -23.20 7.98 -17.55
N SER A 53 -23.90 8.57 -16.60
CA SER A 53 -25.35 8.84 -16.70
C SER A 53 -26.12 8.51 -15.43
N VAL A 54 -26.87 9.52 -14.99
CA VAL A 54 -28.08 9.50 -14.16
C VAL A 54 -27.96 9.06 -12.70
N SER A 55 -28.09 10.04 -11.82
CA SER A 55 -28.88 9.89 -10.60
C SER A 55 -30.25 9.25 -10.95
N PRO A 56 -30.67 8.24 -10.18
CA PRO A 56 -32.03 8.29 -9.68
C PRO A 56 -31.99 8.18 -8.16
N GLU A 57 -32.35 9.29 -7.53
CA GLU A 57 -33.08 9.29 -6.28
C GLU A 57 -34.31 8.37 -6.48
N ASN A 58 -34.42 7.26 -5.73
CA ASN A 58 -35.65 6.87 -5.03
C ASN A 58 -35.53 5.51 -4.29
N ALA A 59 -35.55 5.60 -2.97
CA ALA A 59 -36.35 4.79 -2.04
C ALA A 59 -36.15 3.27 -1.90
N LEU A 60 -35.75 2.94 -0.66
CA LEU A 60 -36.37 1.95 0.24
C LEU A 60 -36.22 0.47 -0.16
N THR A 61 -35.32 -0.22 0.52
CA THR A 61 -35.65 -1.10 1.66
C THR A 61 -34.43 -1.94 2.01
N GLY A 62 -34.10 -2.03 3.30
CA GLY A 62 -33.26 -3.11 3.77
C GLY A 62 -32.21 -2.70 4.77
N HIS A 63 -32.58 -2.89 6.03
CA HIS A 63 -31.71 -3.13 7.17
C HIS A 63 -31.14 -1.87 7.84
N GLU A 64 -31.95 -1.41 8.79
CA GLU A 64 -31.49 -1.06 10.13
C GLU A 64 -30.43 -2.08 10.59
N ASN A 65 -29.17 -1.84 10.23
CA ASN A 65 -28.07 -2.36 11.01
C ASN A 65 -27.38 -1.14 11.59
N GLU A 66 -27.85 -0.80 12.79
CA GLU A 66 -27.14 -0.03 13.79
C GLU A 66 -25.76 -0.68 14.01
N VAL A 67 -24.83 -0.47 13.07
CA VAL A 67 -23.42 -0.53 13.39
C VAL A 67 -23.10 0.89 13.79
N VAL A 68 -23.44 1.16 15.05
CA VAL A 68 -22.61 1.97 15.95
C VAL A 68 -21.20 2.01 15.35
N SER A 69 -20.83 3.19 14.86
CA SER A 69 -19.43 3.59 14.78
C SER A 69 -18.89 3.56 16.21
N ALA A 70 -18.72 2.36 16.76
CA ALA A 70 -17.64 2.10 17.65
C ALA A 70 -16.44 2.23 16.74
N GLN A 71 -15.97 3.48 16.61
CA GLN A 71 -14.54 3.66 16.76
C GLN A 71 -14.17 2.76 17.93
N PRO A 72 -13.36 1.71 17.75
CA PRO A 72 -12.51 1.36 18.86
C PRO A 72 -11.61 2.58 18.99
N ASP A 73 -12.06 3.56 19.77
CA ASP A 73 -11.22 4.14 20.81
C ASP A 73 -10.83 2.98 21.75
N THR A 74 -10.14 1.97 21.20
CA THR A 74 -9.19 1.20 21.98
C THR A 74 -8.05 2.18 22.16
N VAL A 75 -8.26 3.11 23.09
CA VAL A 75 -7.21 3.57 23.98
C VAL A 75 -6.48 2.29 24.33
N THR A 76 -5.37 2.06 23.63
CA THR A 76 -4.56 0.88 23.88
C THR A 76 -4.03 1.17 25.26
N ASP A 77 -4.62 0.52 26.27
CA ASP A 77 -4.28 0.74 27.66
C ASP A 77 -2.78 0.45 27.76
N THR A 78 -2.01 1.54 27.80
CA THR A 78 -0.56 1.51 27.56
C THR A 78 0.15 0.77 28.68
N ALA A 79 -0.57 0.48 29.77
CA ALA A 79 -0.10 -0.20 30.96
C ALA A 79 0.19 -1.69 30.74
N ASP A 80 -0.41 -2.35 29.74
CA ASP A 80 -0.27 -3.80 29.48
C ASP A 80 0.45 -4.14 28.18
N LEU A 81 1.22 -3.19 27.64
CA LEU A 81 2.03 -3.41 26.45
C LEU A 81 3.33 -4.16 26.77
N VAL A 82 3.61 -5.20 25.98
CA VAL A 82 4.82 -6.01 26.08
C VAL A 82 5.79 -5.69 24.95
N THR A 83 7.08 -5.69 25.26
CA THR A 83 8.14 -5.44 24.28
C THR A 83 8.50 -6.73 23.55
N VAL A 84 8.46 -6.67 22.22
CA VAL A 84 8.87 -7.76 21.33
C VAL A 84 9.81 -7.23 20.25
N VAL A 85 10.62 -8.12 19.68
CA VAL A 85 11.56 -7.81 18.59
C VAL A 85 11.07 -8.44 17.31
N ALA A 86 10.92 -7.64 16.25
CA ALA A 86 10.53 -8.14 14.94
C ALA A 86 11.62 -9.04 14.36
N LEU A 87 11.24 -10.18 13.79
CA LEU A 87 12.14 -11.06 13.04
C LEU A 87 12.01 -10.85 11.53
N VAL A 88 10.88 -10.30 11.09
CA VAL A 88 10.56 -9.97 9.70
C VAL A 88 10.05 -8.52 9.60
N THR A 89 9.93 -7.99 8.40
CA THR A 89 9.26 -6.70 8.16
C THR A 89 7.76 -6.85 8.43
N LEU A 90 7.21 -6.05 9.35
CA LEU A 90 5.82 -6.14 9.80
C LEU A 90 5.09 -4.81 9.61
N HIS A 91 3.88 -4.90 9.06
CA HIS A 91 2.87 -3.85 9.18
C HIS A 91 2.01 -4.14 10.40
N THR A 92 2.08 -3.28 11.41
CA THR A 92 1.37 -3.46 12.67
C THR A 92 1.17 -2.09 13.31
N ASP A 93 0.03 -1.85 13.94
CA ASP A 93 -0.17 -0.66 14.77
C ASP A 93 0.40 -0.93 16.17
N ALA A 94 1.65 -0.51 16.38
CA ALA A 94 2.39 -0.73 17.61
C ALA A 94 3.04 0.55 18.13
N LEU A 95 3.52 0.53 19.38
CA LEU A 95 4.34 1.62 19.91
C LEU A 95 5.83 1.31 19.82
N HIS A 96 6.66 2.30 19.54
CA HIS A 96 8.11 2.13 19.64
C HIS A 96 8.51 1.82 21.08
N ALA A 97 9.43 0.87 21.29
CA ALA A 97 9.81 0.40 22.63
C ALA A 97 10.28 1.53 23.56
N THR A 98 11.02 2.50 23.02
CA THR A 98 11.60 3.62 23.79
C THR A 98 10.93 4.98 23.60
N ARG A 99 10.30 5.22 22.43
CA ARG A 99 9.77 6.54 22.07
C ARG A 99 8.28 6.69 22.39
N ASP A 100 7.60 5.58 22.67
CA ASP A 100 6.13 5.57 22.87
C ASP A 100 5.37 6.18 21.68
N GLU A 101 5.98 6.14 20.49
CA GLU A 101 5.44 6.68 19.26
C GLU A 101 4.74 5.57 18.47
N ALA A 102 3.60 5.85 17.86
CA ALA A 102 2.92 4.91 16.99
C ALA A 102 3.76 4.60 15.74
N VAL A 103 3.96 3.32 15.49
CA VAL A 103 4.74 2.80 14.37
C VAL A 103 3.84 1.85 13.60
N ALA A 104 3.61 2.14 12.33
CA ALA A 104 2.87 1.29 11.40
C ALA A 104 3.78 0.26 10.68
N PHE A 105 5.10 0.50 10.67
CA PHE A 105 6.08 -0.30 9.93
C PHE A 105 7.30 -0.61 10.80
N VAL A 106 7.56 -1.90 11.03
CA VAL A 106 8.66 -2.37 11.87
C VAL A 106 9.62 -3.21 11.05
N LEU A 107 10.92 -2.86 11.11
CA LEU A 107 11.99 -3.61 10.46
C LEU A 107 12.50 -4.78 11.33
N PRO A 108 13.04 -5.86 10.73
CA PRO A 108 13.70 -6.93 11.46
C PRO A 108 14.76 -6.42 12.43
N GLY A 109 14.78 -6.96 13.65
CA GLY A 109 15.65 -6.54 14.74
C GLY A 109 15.16 -5.31 15.52
N THR A 110 14.05 -4.69 15.11
CA THR A 110 13.49 -3.52 15.81
C THR A 110 12.61 -3.96 16.97
N ALA A 111 12.80 -3.34 18.14
CA ALA A 111 11.97 -3.57 19.31
C ALA A 111 10.75 -2.64 19.32
N PHE A 112 9.57 -3.21 19.53
CA PHE A 112 8.30 -2.51 19.55
C PHE A 112 7.38 -3.11 20.62
N ARG A 113 6.33 -2.37 20.97
CA ARG A 113 5.39 -2.68 22.04
C ARG A 113 4.00 -2.91 21.48
N VAL A 114 3.42 -4.05 21.82
CA VAL A 114 2.07 -4.46 21.44
C VAL A 114 1.38 -5.09 22.65
N SER A 115 0.07 -5.31 22.56
CA SER A 115 -0.66 -6.02 23.61
C SER A 115 -0.14 -7.46 23.75
N ALA A 116 -0.24 -8.03 24.95
CA ALA A 116 0.22 -9.39 25.22
C ALA A 116 -0.40 -10.45 24.28
N GLY A 117 -1.67 -10.27 23.90
CA GLY A 117 -2.35 -11.16 22.94
C GLY A 117 -1.74 -11.10 21.54
N VAL A 118 -1.45 -9.89 21.03
CA VAL A 118 -0.81 -9.71 19.73
C VAL A 118 0.63 -10.24 19.74
N ALA A 119 1.38 -9.99 20.82
CA ALA A 119 2.73 -10.54 20.98
C ALA A 119 2.75 -12.07 20.97
N ALA A 120 1.77 -12.72 21.62
CA ALA A 120 1.65 -14.17 21.60
C ALA A 120 1.40 -14.70 20.18
N GLU A 121 0.47 -14.11 19.44
CA GLU A 121 0.20 -14.49 18.05
C GLU A 121 1.44 -14.28 17.16
N MET A 122 2.12 -13.14 17.29
CA MET A 122 3.33 -12.85 16.54
C MET A 122 4.46 -13.84 16.85
N THR A 123 4.57 -14.28 18.10
CA THR A 123 5.59 -15.26 18.51
C THR A 123 5.24 -16.64 17.98
N GLU A 124 3.98 -17.07 18.05
CA GLU A 124 3.50 -18.35 17.53
C GLU A 124 3.72 -18.46 16.01
N ARG A 125 3.50 -17.36 15.30
CA ARG A 125 3.70 -17.28 13.85
C ARG A 125 5.16 -17.05 13.44
N GLY A 126 6.09 -16.95 14.41
CA GLY A 126 7.51 -16.71 14.16
C GLY A 126 7.84 -15.34 13.56
N LEU A 127 6.94 -14.37 13.72
CA LEU A 127 7.07 -13.01 13.18
C LEU A 127 7.86 -12.09 14.10
N ALA A 128 7.73 -12.29 15.41
CA ALA A 128 8.45 -11.57 16.44
C ALA A 128 8.91 -12.51 17.55
N ARG A 129 9.79 -12.01 18.42
CA ARG A 129 10.30 -12.74 19.59
C ARG A 129 10.10 -11.89 20.83
N MET A 130 9.65 -12.49 21.93
CA MET A 130 9.62 -11.83 23.24
C MET A 130 11.02 -11.43 23.69
N GLN A 131 11.16 -10.19 24.17
CA GLN A 131 12.42 -9.64 24.69
C GLN A 131 12.57 -9.91 26.18
#